data_AF-A0A847NS71-F1
#
_entry.id   AF-A0A847NS71-F1
#
_cell.length_a   1.000
_cell.length_b   1.000
_cell.length_c   1.000
_cell.angle_alpha   90.00
_cell.angle_beta   90.00
_cell.angle_gamma   90.00
#
_symmetry.space_group_name_H-M   'P 1'
#
loop_
_entity.id
_entity.type
_entity.pdbx_description
1 polymer ?
#
loop_
_entity_poly.entity_id
_entity_poly.type
_entity_poly.pdbx_seq_one_letter_code
_entity_poly.pdbx_strand_id
1 'polypeptide(L)'
;MFNNIGRKIKKVANVFCWIGIVGYIILAICLFITAGSYYNTGDIVASGFVILFVGPALSWLVSLFIYGFGELIDKTNEINENINVVKHRLAKGNTKNKRSNEIERLYSEGLISEEEHQLLISQ
;
A
#
# COMPACT_ATOMS: atom_id res chain seq x y z
N MET A 1 7.69 -4.49 13.47
CA MET A 1 7.32 -3.15 13.98
C MET A 1 6.48 -2.34 13.00
N PHE A 2 6.64 -2.56 11.68
CA PHE A 2 5.86 -1.94 10.61
C PHE A 2 4.83 -2.89 9.95
N ASN A 3 4.21 -3.80 10.72
CA ASN A 3 3.12 -4.60 10.15
C ASN A 3 1.92 -3.69 9.84
N ASN A 4 1.38 -3.81 8.62
CA ASN A 4 0.20 -3.09 8.14
C ASN A 4 0.40 -1.55 8.07
N ILE A 5 1.50 -1.09 7.46
CA ILE A 5 1.76 0.33 7.21
C ILE A 5 0.58 0.99 6.47
N GLY A 6 0.05 0.37 5.42
CA GLY A 6 -1.05 0.97 4.65
C GLY A 6 -2.32 1.10 5.49
N ARG A 7 -2.67 0.11 6.32
CA ARG A 7 -3.79 0.25 7.29
C ARG A 7 -3.61 1.41 8.27
N LYS A 8 -2.38 1.66 8.75
CA LYS A 8 -2.10 2.82 9.62
C LYS A 8 -2.20 4.13 8.86
N ILE A 9 -1.66 4.20 7.64
CA ILE A 9 -1.77 5.37 6.75
C ILE A 9 -3.25 5.68 6.45
N LYS A 10 -4.07 4.67 6.15
CA LYS A 10 -5.52 4.84 5.93
C LYS A 10 -6.22 5.44 7.16
N LYS A 11 -5.87 5.02 8.38
CA LYS A 11 -6.41 5.61 9.62
C LYS A 11 -5.95 7.05 9.83
N VAL A 12 -4.66 7.32 9.61
CA VAL A 12 -4.09 8.67 9.75
C VAL A 12 -4.72 9.62 8.72
N ALA A 13 -4.95 9.17 7.49
CA ALA A 13 -5.61 9.95 6.44
C ALA A 13 -7.00 10.43 6.86
N ASN A 14 -7.78 9.57 7.52
CA ASN A 14 -9.11 9.90 7.99
C ASN A 14 -9.08 10.90 9.15
N VAL A 15 -8.15 10.72 10.09
CA VAL A 15 -7.94 11.66 11.21
C VAL A 15 -7.48 13.03 10.69
N PHE A 16 -6.55 13.07 9.74
CA PHE A 16 -6.11 14.31 9.10
C PHE A 16 -7.22 15.00 8.32
N CYS A 17 -8.10 14.25 7.65
CA CYS A 17 -9.28 14.79 6.97
C CYS A 17 -10.16 15.57 7.96
N TRP A 18 -10.48 14.93 9.08
CA TRP A 18 -11.37 15.51 10.09
C TRP A 18 -10.76 16.75 10.74
N ILE A 19 -9.47 16.68 11.07
CA ILE A 19 -8.72 17.83 11.61
C ILE A 19 -8.67 18.97 10.59
N GLY A 20 -8.43 18.68 9.31
CA GLY A 20 -8.40 19.66 8.25
C GLY A 20 -9.74 20.38 8.07
N ILE A 21 -10.85 19.63 8.02
CA ILE A 21 -12.21 20.18 7.94
C ILE A 21 -12.50 21.11 9.13
N VAL A 22 -12.21 20.67 10.36
CA VAL A 22 -12.41 21.50 11.56
C VAL A 22 -11.53 22.75 11.52
N GLY A 23 -10.27 22.61 11.07
CA GLY A 23 -9.35 23.74 10.90
C GLY A 23 -9.85 24.78 9.92
N TYR A 24 -10.36 24.35 8.75
CA TYR A 24 -10.92 25.27 7.74
C TYR A 24 -12.18 25.98 8.23
N ILE A 25 -13.04 25.30 9.01
CA ILE A 25 -14.22 25.93 9.63
C ILE A 25 -13.80 27.01 10.63
N ILE A 26 -12.84 26.73 11.51
CA ILE A 26 -12.33 27.71 12.48
C ILE A 26 -11.70 28.90 11.75
N LEU A 27 -10.91 28.64 10.70
CA LEU A 27 -10.28 29.69 9.90
C LEU A 27 -11.31 30.60 9.23
N ALA A 28 -12.37 30.03 8.67
CA ALA A 28 -13.48 30.79 8.07
C ALA A 28 -14.20 31.66 9.11
N ILE A 29 -14.48 31.13 10.30
CA ILE A 29 -15.09 31.89 11.40
C ILE A 29 -14.20 33.07 11.82
N CYS A 30 -12.90 32.85 11.99
CA CYS A 30 -11.94 33.93 12.30
C CYS A 30 -11.94 35.02 11.22
N LEU A 31 -12.02 34.65 9.94
CA LEU A 31 -12.10 35.61 8.84
C LEU A 31 -13.39 36.43 8.90
N PHE A 32 -14.53 35.83 9.22
CA PHE A 32 -15.79 36.56 9.37
C PHE A 32 -15.80 37.53 10.56
N ILE A 33 -15.17 37.16 11.69
CA ILE A 33 -15.03 38.06 12.85
C ILE A 33 -14.13 39.25 12.49
N THR A 34 -13.02 38.99 11.79
CA THR A 34 -12.05 40.02 11.39
C THR A 34 -12.65 40.98 10.35
N ALA A 35 -13.44 40.43 9.43
CA ALA A 35 -14.27 41.18 8.51
C ALA A 35 -15.19 42.18 9.25
N GLY A 36 -15.97 41.73 10.24
CA GLY A 36 -16.90 42.60 10.97
C GLY A 36 -16.28 43.84 11.63
N SER A 37 -14.95 43.86 11.82
CA SER A 37 -14.21 44.98 12.44
C SER A 37 -13.62 45.97 11.43
N TYR A 38 -13.56 45.64 10.13
CA TYR A 38 -12.99 46.50 9.08
C TYR A 38 -14.06 47.03 8.12
N TYR A 39 -14.05 48.34 7.87
CA TYR A 39 -15.04 49.06 7.04
C TYR A 39 -15.02 48.72 5.53
N ASN A 40 -14.01 47.98 5.04
CA ASN A 40 -13.91 47.58 3.64
C ASN A 40 -13.85 46.04 3.54
N THR A 41 -15.02 45.42 3.61
CA THR A 41 -15.17 44.03 4.08
C THR A 41 -15.50 43.01 3.01
N GLY A 42 -15.88 43.45 1.80
CA GLY A 42 -16.39 42.57 0.75
C GLY A 42 -15.44 41.42 0.42
N ASP A 43 -14.15 41.71 0.27
CA ASP A 43 -13.13 40.73 -0.14
C ASP A 43 -12.80 39.72 0.98
N ILE A 44 -12.83 40.16 2.24
CA ILE A 44 -12.55 39.31 3.40
C ILE A 44 -13.72 38.34 3.65
N VAL A 45 -14.95 38.82 3.47
CA VAL A 45 -16.15 37.98 3.57
C VAL A 45 -16.20 36.97 2.41
N ALA A 46 -15.92 37.42 1.17
CA ALA A 46 -15.88 36.54 0.01
C ALA A 46 -14.81 35.44 0.16
N SER A 47 -13.60 35.78 0.63
CA SER A 47 -12.56 34.78 0.89
C SER A 47 -12.90 33.82 2.04
N GLY A 48 -13.63 34.28 3.07
CA GLY A 48 -14.18 33.43 4.12
C GLY A 48 -15.13 32.35 3.57
N PHE A 49 -16.04 32.72 2.65
CA PHE A 49 -16.91 31.74 1.98
C PHE A 49 -16.13 30.78 1.07
N VAL A 50 -15.15 31.27 0.32
CA VAL A 50 -14.29 30.41 -0.50
C VAL A 50 -13.58 29.38 0.38
N ILE A 51 -12.99 29.79 1.49
CA ILE A 51 -12.30 28.88 2.42
C ILE A 51 -13.26 27.89 3.07
N LEU A 52 -14.49 28.32 3.39
CA LEU A 52 -15.53 27.45 3.97
C LEU A 52 -15.92 26.29 3.05
N PHE A 53 -15.99 26.53 1.73
CA PHE A 53 -16.41 25.49 0.77
C PHE A 53 -15.23 24.76 0.12
N VAL A 54 -14.19 25.50 -0.28
CA VAL A 54 -13.01 24.96 -0.97
C VAL A 54 -12.07 24.26 0.00
N GLY A 55 -11.96 24.72 1.24
CA GLY A 55 -11.11 24.12 2.27
C GLY A 55 -11.47 22.65 2.55
N PRO A 56 -12.73 22.34 2.91
CA PRO A 56 -13.19 20.96 3.10
C PRO A 56 -13.05 20.10 1.84
N ALA A 57 -13.31 20.66 0.65
CA ALA A 57 -13.14 19.94 -0.62
C ALA A 57 -11.68 19.56 -0.89
N LEU A 58 -10.73 20.47 -0.63
CA LEU A 58 -9.30 20.20 -0.71
C LEU A 58 -8.85 19.18 0.34
N SER A 59 -9.36 19.31 1.57
CA SER A 59 -9.04 18.37 2.65
C SER A 59 -9.50 16.95 2.29
N TRP A 60 -10.70 16.81 1.72
CA TRP A 60 -11.20 15.55 1.21
C TRP A 60 -10.33 14.99 0.07
N LEU A 61 -9.95 15.80 -0.91
CA LEU A 61 -9.06 15.39 -2.01
C LEU A 61 -7.71 14.89 -1.49
N VAL A 62 -7.06 15.63 -0.59
CA VAL A 62 -5.79 15.23 0.01
C VAL A 62 -5.92 13.92 0.77
N SER A 63 -7.02 13.72 1.49
CA SER A 63 -7.30 12.47 2.17
C SER A 63 -7.51 11.29 1.23
N LEU A 64 -8.09 11.50 0.04
CA LEU A 64 -8.17 10.47 -1.00
C LEU A 64 -6.77 10.08 -1.51
N PHE A 65 -5.88 11.04 -1.74
CA PHE A 65 -4.51 10.74 -2.15
C PHE A 65 -3.76 9.95 -1.07
N ILE A 66 -3.80 10.38 0.19
CA ILE A 66 -3.13 9.67 1.29
C ILE A 66 -3.70 8.26 1.47
N TYR A 67 -5.02 8.11 1.38
CA TYR A 67 -5.68 6.81 1.44
C TYR A 67 -5.22 5.91 0.27
N GLY A 68 -5.20 6.45 -0.94
CA GLY A 68 -4.73 5.75 -2.15
C GLY A 68 -3.26 5.32 -2.05
N PHE A 69 -2.39 6.16 -1.49
CA PHE A 69 -1.00 5.77 -1.19
C PHE A 69 -0.94 4.64 -0.16
N GLY A 70 -1.79 4.67 0.87
CA GLY A 70 -1.90 3.57 1.82
C GLY A 70 -2.31 2.25 1.16
N GLU A 71 -3.29 2.30 0.25
CA GLU A 71 -3.72 1.14 -0.58
C GLU A 71 -2.59 0.60 -1.44
N LEU A 72 -1.87 1.48 -2.14
CA LEU A 72 -0.80 1.12 -3.05
C LEU A 72 0.37 0.45 -2.33
N ILE A 73 0.74 0.95 -1.15
CA ILE A 73 1.80 0.37 -0.32
C ILE A 73 1.41 -1.04 0.14
N ASP A 74 0.17 -1.23 0.62
CA ASP A 74 -0.31 -2.55 1.03
C ASP A 74 -0.29 -3.54 -0.14
N LYS A 75 -0.72 -3.13 -1.34
CA LYS A 75 -0.68 -3.99 -2.54
C LYS A 75 0.71 -4.28 -3.05
N THR A 76 1.63 -3.33 -2.95
CA THR A 76 3.04 -3.55 -3.33
C THR A 76 3.71 -4.57 -2.40
N ASN A 77 3.42 -4.51 -1.10
CA ASN A 77 3.93 -5.48 -0.14
C ASN A 77 3.39 -6.89 -0.40
N GLU A 78 2.08 -7.02 -0.67
CA GLU A 78 1.44 -8.29 -1.03
C GLU A 78 2.07 -8.89 -2.31
N ILE A 79 2.33 -8.06 -3.33
CA ILE A 79 3.02 -8.48 -4.55
C ILE A 79 4.43 -8.98 -4.24
N ASN A 80 5.19 -8.28 -3.40
CA ASN A 80 6.54 -8.68 -3.05
C ASN A 80 6.58 -10.02 -2.30
N GLU A 81 5.62 -10.25 -1.39
CA GLU A 81 5.48 -11.53 -0.70
C GLU A 81 5.16 -12.66 -1.67
N ASN A 82 4.21 -12.45 -2.58
CA ASN A 82 3.85 -13.42 -3.61
C ASN A 82 5.03 -13.73 -4.56
N ILE A 83 5.79 -12.73 -4.96
CA ILE A 83 7.01 -12.92 -5.78
C ILE A 83 8.04 -13.77 -5.03
N ASN A 84 8.24 -13.54 -3.74
CA ASN A 84 9.18 -14.34 -2.94
C ASN A 84 8.72 -15.80 -2.82
N VAL A 85 7.42 -16.03 -2.63
CA VAL A 85 6.83 -17.38 -2.64
C VAL A 85 7.05 -18.06 -4.00
N VAL A 86 6.80 -17.36 -5.10
CA VAL A 86 7.02 -17.89 -6.47
C VAL A 86 8.50 -18.18 -6.70
N LYS A 87 9.42 -17.27 -6.35
CA LYS A 87 10.86 -17.50 -6.45
C LYS A 87 11.30 -18.73 -5.66
N HIS A 88 10.80 -18.90 -4.44
CA HIS A 88 11.12 -20.07 -3.63
C HIS A 88 10.58 -21.37 -4.25
N ARG A 89 9.37 -21.34 -4.82
CA ARG A 89 8.79 -22.49 -5.55
C ARG A 89 9.60 -22.82 -6.81
N LEU A 90 10.04 -21.81 -7.56
CA LEU A 90 10.89 -21.98 -8.74
C LEU A 90 12.25 -22.56 -8.36
N ALA A 91 12.89 -22.07 -7.29
CA ALA A 91 14.15 -22.60 -6.79
C ALA A 91 14.01 -24.08 -6.36
N LYS A 92 12.96 -24.40 -5.59
CA LYS A 92 12.66 -25.78 -5.18
C LYS A 92 12.40 -26.69 -6.38
N GLY A 93 11.63 -26.21 -7.36
CA GLY A 93 11.33 -26.92 -8.60
C GLY A 93 12.59 -27.18 -9.43
N ASN A 94 13.47 -26.18 -9.56
CA ASN A 94 14.74 -26.32 -10.28
C ASN A 94 15.66 -27.35 -9.61
N THR A 95 15.77 -27.33 -8.28
CA THR A 95 16.54 -28.33 -7.54
C THR A 95 15.96 -29.74 -7.72
N LYS A 96 14.63 -29.88 -7.66
CA LYS A 96 13.97 -31.17 -7.91
C LYS A 96 14.26 -31.67 -9.33
N ASN A 97 14.13 -30.79 -10.33
CA ASN A 97 14.38 -31.15 -11.73
C ASN A 97 15.83 -31.56 -11.96
N LYS A 98 16.79 -30.82 -11.38
CA LYS A 98 18.20 -31.18 -11.42
C LYS A 98 18.47 -32.56 -10.80
N ARG A 99 17.86 -32.85 -9.64
CA ARG A 99 18.00 -34.16 -8.99
C ARG A 99 17.42 -35.28 -9.86
N SER A 100 16.24 -35.06 -10.46
CA SER A 100 15.64 -36.03 -11.39
C SER A 100 16.53 -36.32 -12.60
N ASN A 101 17.11 -35.28 -13.21
CA ASN A 101 18.03 -35.44 -14.34
C ASN A 101 19.32 -36.19 -13.93
N GLU A 102 19.84 -35.97 -12.72
CA GLU A 102 21.01 -36.69 -12.20
C GLU A 102 20.71 -38.18 -11.99
N ILE A 103 19.54 -38.49 -11.42
CA ILE A 103 19.09 -39.88 -11.20
C ILE A 103 18.93 -40.62 -12.54
N GLU A 104 18.33 -39.99 -13.54
CA GLU A 104 18.25 -40.56 -14.90
C GLU A 104 19.62 -40.83 -15.50
N ARG A 105 20.59 -39.92 -15.27
CA ARG A 105 21.97 -40.12 -15.75
C ARG A 105 22.65 -41.31 -15.07
N LEU A 106 22.56 -41.41 -13.75
CA LEU A 106 23.14 -42.53 -12.98
C LEU A 106 22.56 -43.88 -13.41
N TYR A 107 21.26 -43.93 -13.71
CA TYR A 107 20.63 -45.14 -14.26
C TYR A 107 21.16 -45.49 -15.65
N SER A 108 21.29 -44.49 -16.53
CA SER A 108 21.83 -44.70 -17.90
C SER A 108 23.30 -45.16 -17.92
N GLU A 109 24.09 -44.77 -16.92
CA GLU A 109 25.48 -45.21 -16.74
C GLU A 109 25.58 -46.63 -16.11
N GLY A 110 24.45 -47.24 -15.75
CA GLY A 110 24.39 -48.56 -15.11
C GLY A 110 24.89 -48.56 -13.65
N LEU A 111 24.99 -47.37 -13.04
CA LEU A 111 25.52 -47.20 -11.68
C LEU A 111 24.48 -47.47 -10.59
N ILE A 112 23.19 -47.49 -10.93
CA ILE A 112 22.08 -47.79 -10.01
C ILE A 112 21.12 -48.80 -10.62
N SER A 113 20.50 -49.64 -9.77
CA SER A 113 19.54 -50.66 -10.19
C SER A 113 18.14 -50.06 -10.44
N GLU A 114 17.30 -50.77 -11.21
CA GLU A 114 15.87 -50.44 -11.42
C GLU A 114 15.12 -50.15 -10.12
N GLU A 115 15.40 -50.91 -9.06
CA GLU A 115 14.71 -50.78 -7.77
C GLU A 115 15.10 -49.48 -7.05
N GLU A 116 16.38 -49.09 -7.12
CA GLU A 116 16.89 -47.86 -6.52
C GLU A 116 16.39 -46.62 -7.27
N HIS A 117 16.30 -46.69 -8.59
CA HIS A 117 15.76 -45.63 -9.44
C HIS A 117 14.29 -45.31 -9.11
N GLN A 118 13.44 -46.34 -8.95
CA GLN A 118 12.03 -46.16 -8.58
C GLN A 118 11.85 -45.55 -7.18
N LEU A 119 12.67 -45.97 -6.20
CA LEU A 119 12.66 -45.38 -4.85
C LEU A 119 13.04 -43.89 -4.87
N LEU A 120 14.09 -43.51 -5.60
CA LEU A 120 14.60 -42.13 -5.63
C LEU A 120 13.68 -41.15 -6.38
N ILE A 121 12.91 -41.62 -7.37
CA ILE A 121 11.91 -40.80 -8.09
C ILE A 121 10.64 -40.58 -7.25
N SER A 122 10.29 -41.55 -6.39
CA SER A 122 9.10 -41.45 -5.53
C SER A 122 9.23 -40.45 -4.37
N GLN A 123 10.45 -40.00 -4.07
CA GLN A 123 10.83 -39.11 -2.96
C GLN A 123 10.79 -37.62 -3.34
#